data_AF-A0A1T4VZJ7-F1
#
_entry.id   AF-A0A1T4VZJ7-F1
#
_cell.length_a   1.000
_cell.length_b   1.000
_cell.length_c   1.000
_cell.angle_alpha   90.00
_cell.angle_beta   90.00
_cell.angle_gamma   90.00
#
_symmetry.space_group_name_H-M   'P 1'
#
loop_
_entity.id
_entity.type
_entity.pdbx_description
1 polymer ?
#
loop_
_entity_poly.entity_id
_entity_poly.type
_entity_poly.pdbx_seq_one_letter_code
_entity_poly.pdbx_strand_id
1 'polypeptide(L)'
;MISKKIIVIVALIMVFLTGCSADNSSDNQKDIKVEHKESSTTINTNESSTRMNTNESKETAEMKKTDKSTLADDQIRVTVGTSSFIVNLEDNETAKELREMLTDKDLTISAENYGGFEKVCQLGKTLPRKDEDITTEAGDVMLYSGNQIVFFYGTNSWAYTKLGKVEESSLEELERVLSGSETEVTLSVK
;
A
#
# COMPACT_ATOMS: atom_id res chain seq x y z
N MET A 1 -43.90 20.89 -26.37
CA MET A 1 -42.90 20.21 -27.23
C MET A 1 -42.91 18.74 -26.88
N ILE A 2 -43.03 17.91 -27.92
CA ILE A 2 -43.38 16.49 -27.88
C ILE A 2 -42.26 15.60 -27.36
N SER A 3 -42.70 14.57 -26.64
CA SER A 3 -41.98 13.43 -26.06
C SER A 3 -41.00 12.76 -27.02
N LYS A 4 -39.83 12.39 -26.50
CA LYS A 4 -38.91 11.44 -27.15
C LYS A 4 -38.82 10.15 -26.35
N LYS A 5 -38.93 9.07 -27.09
CA LYS A 5 -39.33 7.72 -26.71
C LYS A 5 -38.16 6.94 -26.10
N ILE A 6 -38.49 6.08 -25.13
CA ILE A 6 -37.66 4.96 -24.69
C ILE A 6 -37.58 3.94 -25.83
N ILE A 7 -36.36 3.50 -26.18
CA ILE A 7 -36.11 2.25 -26.90
C ILE A 7 -35.04 1.49 -26.10
N VAL A 8 -35.47 0.39 -25.49
CA VAL A 8 -34.64 -0.69 -24.96
C VAL A 8 -34.51 -1.76 -26.05
N ILE A 9 -33.37 -2.45 -26.15
CA ILE A 9 -33.07 -3.82 -26.64
C ILE A 9 -31.55 -3.84 -26.93
N VAL A 10 -30.68 -4.38 -26.06
CA VAL A 10 -30.28 -5.79 -25.80
C VAL A 10 -29.67 -6.51 -27.01
N ALA A 11 -28.35 -6.75 -26.97
CA ALA A 11 -27.60 -7.85 -27.60
C ALA A 11 -26.20 -7.88 -26.94
N LEU A 12 -25.90 -8.74 -25.96
CA LEU A 12 -25.56 -10.17 -26.06
C LEU A 12 -24.53 -10.51 -27.14
N ILE A 13 -23.24 -10.43 -26.80
CA ILE A 13 -22.18 -11.19 -27.49
C ILE A 13 -21.26 -11.80 -26.42
N MET A 14 -21.52 -13.06 -26.08
CA MET A 14 -20.54 -13.98 -25.51
C MET A 14 -19.58 -14.39 -26.64
N VAL A 15 -18.28 -14.22 -26.43
CA VAL A 15 -17.27 -14.98 -27.19
C VAL A 15 -16.57 -15.92 -26.22
N PHE A 16 -16.92 -17.19 -26.32
CA PHE A 16 -16.14 -18.29 -25.77
C PHE A 16 -14.91 -18.50 -26.66
N LEU A 17 -13.72 -18.39 -26.09
CA LEU A 17 -12.51 -18.96 -26.68
C LEU A 17 -12.20 -20.26 -25.94
N THR A 18 -12.75 -21.36 -26.46
CA THR A 18 -12.28 -22.71 -26.18
C THR A 18 -10.97 -22.93 -26.93
N GLY A 19 -9.87 -23.09 -26.19
CA GLY A 19 -8.59 -23.54 -26.71
C GLY A 19 -8.11 -24.77 -25.95
N CYS A 20 -8.39 -25.95 -26.50
CA CYS A 20 -7.61 -27.17 -26.24
C CYS A 20 -7.50 -27.91 -27.57
N SER A 21 -6.28 -28.23 -27.97
CA SER A 21 -5.99 -29.08 -29.12
C SER A 21 -4.88 -30.06 -28.79
N ALA A 22 -5.09 -31.25 -29.35
CA ALA A 22 -4.17 -32.37 -29.55
C ALA A 22 -3.83 -33.26 -28.35
N ASP A 23 -4.56 -34.37 -28.35
CA ASP A 23 -4.31 -35.66 -27.75
C ASP A 23 -3.22 -36.44 -28.52
N ASN A 24 -2.37 -37.21 -27.83
CA ASN A 24 -2.34 -38.68 -27.88
C ASN A 24 -0.94 -39.36 -27.82
N SER A 25 -0.90 -40.42 -26.99
CA SER A 25 -0.12 -41.67 -27.06
C SER A 25 1.38 -41.69 -26.67
N SER A 26 1.71 -42.38 -25.56
CA SER A 26 2.26 -43.77 -25.57
C SER A 26 2.92 -44.14 -24.22
N ASP A 27 2.23 -45.04 -23.51
CA ASP A 27 2.67 -46.23 -22.76
C ASP A 27 4.05 -46.35 -22.03
N ASN A 28 3.92 -46.97 -20.84
CA ASN A 28 4.80 -47.92 -20.12
C ASN A 28 6.05 -47.51 -19.30
N GLN A 29 5.82 -47.47 -17.98
CA GLN A 29 6.48 -48.22 -16.89
C GLN A 29 8.01 -48.14 -16.68
N LYS A 30 8.41 -47.65 -15.49
CA LYS A 30 9.23 -48.41 -14.52
C LYS A 30 9.24 -47.77 -13.13
N ASP A 31 9.19 -48.66 -12.14
CA ASP A 31 9.13 -48.48 -10.70
C ASP A 31 10.27 -47.64 -10.09
N ILE A 32 10.02 -47.03 -8.91
CA ILE A 32 10.64 -47.39 -7.62
C ILE A 32 10.21 -46.39 -6.51
N LYS A 33 9.39 -46.91 -5.59
CA LYS A 33 9.46 -46.84 -4.11
C LYS A 33 9.80 -45.49 -3.44
N VAL A 34 8.79 -44.84 -2.84
CA VAL A 34 8.97 -44.04 -1.62
C VAL A 34 7.82 -44.29 -0.64
N GLU A 35 8.24 -44.44 0.61
CA GLU A 35 7.59 -44.97 1.79
C GLU A 35 6.50 -44.04 2.37
N HIS A 36 5.40 -44.66 2.78
CA HIS A 36 4.23 -44.04 3.40
C HIS A 36 4.40 -44.12 4.92
N LYS A 37 4.31 -42.98 5.62
CA LYS A 37 4.08 -42.99 7.07
C LYS A 37 3.01 -41.96 7.42
N GLU A 38 1.77 -42.37 7.21
CA GLU A 38 0.61 -41.75 7.82
C GLU A 38 0.52 -42.24 9.28
N SER A 39 0.37 -41.32 10.22
CA SER A 39 0.15 -41.61 11.64
C SER A 39 -1.11 -40.86 12.08
N SER A 40 -2.22 -41.57 12.11
CA SER A 40 -3.47 -41.18 12.79
C SER A 40 -3.79 -42.22 13.86
N THR A 41 -4.12 -41.78 15.08
CA THR A 41 -5.17 -42.29 15.99
C THR A 41 -5.07 -41.50 17.31
N THR A 42 -5.96 -40.54 17.61
CA THR A 42 -7.25 -40.62 18.35
C THR A 42 -7.10 -40.76 19.89
N ILE A 43 -7.66 -39.81 20.67
CA ILE A 43 -8.84 -39.96 21.57
C ILE A 43 -8.90 -38.86 22.66
N ASN A 44 -10.05 -38.18 22.65
CA ASN A 44 -10.82 -37.43 23.64
C ASN A 44 -10.52 -37.68 25.13
N THR A 45 -10.68 -36.73 26.05
CA THR A 45 -11.93 -36.23 26.65
C THR A 45 -11.49 -35.35 27.86
N ASN A 46 -12.15 -34.26 28.27
CA ASN A 46 -13.25 -34.22 29.24
C ASN A 46 -13.54 -32.76 29.59
N GLU A 47 -14.82 -32.42 29.71
CA GLU A 47 -15.37 -31.15 30.20
C GLU A 47 -14.95 -30.84 31.64
N SER A 48 -14.91 -29.55 32.01
CA SER A 48 -15.92 -28.97 32.91
C SER A 48 -15.53 -27.55 33.37
N SER A 49 -16.47 -26.63 33.15
CA SER A 49 -16.83 -25.41 33.89
C SER A 49 -15.93 -24.94 35.03
N THR A 50 -15.66 -23.62 35.11
CA THR A 50 -16.27 -22.72 36.11
C THR A 50 -15.98 -21.25 35.76
N ARG A 51 -16.99 -20.39 36.02
CA ARG A 51 -17.02 -18.92 35.91
C ARG A 51 -16.11 -18.25 36.94
N MET A 52 -15.53 -17.08 36.63
CA MET A 52 -15.87 -15.78 37.26
C MET A 52 -14.90 -14.66 36.85
N ASN A 53 -15.52 -13.54 36.45
CA ASN A 53 -15.10 -12.13 36.50
C ASN A 53 -13.88 -11.76 37.36
N THR A 54 -13.05 -10.86 36.82
CA THR A 54 -12.76 -9.57 37.48
C THR A 54 -12.32 -8.50 36.48
N ASN A 55 -12.90 -7.32 36.66
CA ASN A 55 -12.67 -6.09 35.93
C ASN A 55 -11.32 -5.43 36.27
N GLU A 56 -10.95 -4.51 35.36
CA GLU A 56 -10.14 -3.31 35.57
C GLU A 56 -8.62 -3.45 35.69
N SER A 57 -7.94 -3.08 34.62
CA SER A 57 -7.08 -1.90 34.69
C SER A 57 -7.14 -1.14 33.36
N LYS A 58 -7.70 0.05 33.47
CA LYS A 58 -7.81 1.06 32.43
C LYS A 58 -6.46 1.78 32.40
N GLU A 59 -5.46 1.19 31.74
CA GLU A 59 -4.21 1.88 31.47
C GLU A 59 -4.43 2.80 30.27
N THR A 60 -4.83 4.03 30.60
CA THR A 60 -4.85 5.13 29.67
C THR A 60 -3.38 5.42 29.37
N ALA A 61 -2.87 4.91 28.26
CA ALA A 61 -1.61 5.37 27.71
C ALA A 61 -1.80 6.83 27.35
N GLU A 62 -1.40 7.71 28.27
CA GLU A 62 -1.06 9.09 27.94
C GLU A 62 0.09 9.04 26.94
N MET A 63 -0.27 9.08 25.65
CA MET A 63 0.68 9.43 24.62
C MET A 63 1.11 10.86 24.90
N LYS A 64 2.31 10.96 25.47
CA LYS A 64 3.16 12.14 25.55
C LYS A 64 2.88 13.04 24.35
N LYS A 65 2.27 14.19 24.63
CA LYS A 65 2.11 15.30 23.70
C LYS A 65 3.52 15.71 23.26
N THR A 66 3.98 15.13 22.15
CA THR A 66 5.26 15.48 21.55
C THR A 66 5.16 16.94 21.18
N ASP A 67 6.08 17.70 21.77
CA ASP A 67 6.33 19.09 21.46
C ASP A 67 6.31 19.31 19.95
N LYS A 68 5.85 20.49 19.55
CA LYS A 68 5.89 21.00 18.19
C LYS A 68 7.37 21.13 17.76
N SER A 69 8.02 19.99 17.53
CA SER A 69 9.34 19.89 16.93
C SER A 69 9.17 20.40 15.52
N THR A 70 9.73 21.58 15.26
CA THR A 70 9.78 22.11 13.90
C THR A 70 10.61 21.13 13.08
N LEU A 71 10.05 20.63 11.97
CA LEU A 71 10.75 19.71 11.07
C LEU A 71 12.00 20.39 10.51
N ALA A 72 13.02 19.60 10.20
CA ALA A 72 14.19 20.10 9.48
C ALA A 72 13.80 20.63 8.09
N ASP A 73 14.71 21.39 7.47
CA ASP A 73 14.45 22.03 6.18
C ASP A 73 14.35 21.06 4.99
N ASP A 74 14.80 19.83 5.19
CA ASP A 74 14.72 18.71 4.28
C ASP A 74 13.68 17.67 4.74
N GLN A 75 12.76 18.03 5.64
CA GLN A 75 11.76 17.11 6.16
C GLN A 75 10.33 17.54 5.87
N ILE A 76 9.47 16.55 5.64
CA ILE A 76 8.02 16.69 5.61
C ILE A 76 7.39 15.62 6.52
N ARG A 77 6.23 15.94 7.08
CA ARG A 77 5.38 14.96 7.75
C ARG A 77 4.33 14.45 6.78
N VAL A 78 4.13 13.14 6.80
CA VAL A 78 3.09 12.45 6.06
C VAL A 78 2.10 11.87 7.05
N THR A 79 0.81 12.16 6.88
CA THR A 79 -0.26 11.66 7.73
C THR A 79 -1.23 10.81 6.91
N VAL A 80 -1.50 9.60 7.40
CA VAL A 80 -2.41 8.62 6.80
C VAL A 80 -3.37 8.15 7.90
N GLY A 81 -4.63 8.56 7.82
CA GLY A 81 -5.60 8.37 8.90
C GLY A 81 -5.11 9.02 10.20
N THR A 82 -4.92 8.22 11.25
CA THR A 82 -4.40 8.66 12.55
C THR A 82 -2.89 8.48 12.71
N SER A 83 -2.22 7.87 11.73
CA SER A 83 -0.78 7.58 11.78
C SER A 83 0.00 8.67 11.05
N SER A 84 1.21 8.97 11.50
CA SER A 84 2.11 9.88 10.80
C SER A 84 3.56 9.43 10.88
N PHE A 85 4.32 9.72 9.84
CA PHE A 85 5.77 9.48 9.77
C PHE A 85 6.46 10.67 9.08
N ILE A 86 7.78 10.75 9.24
CA ILE A 86 8.60 11.79 8.62
C ILE A 86 9.25 11.24 7.35
N VAL A 87 9.35 12.05 6.32
CA VAL A 87 10.12 11.76 5.11
C VAL A 87 11.27 12.75 5.04
N ASN A 88 12.49 12.23 4.95
CA ASN A 88 13.69 12.98 4.61
C ASN A 88 13.73 13.14 3.10
N LEU A 89 13.65 14.37 2.63
CA LEU A 89 13.66 14.75 1.23
C LEU A 89 15.08 14.74 0.65
N GLU A 90 15.17 14.44 -0.64
CA GLU A 90 16.42 14.55 -1.39
C GLU A 90 16.81 16.00 -1.66
N ASP A 91 18.10 16.28 -1.81
CA ASP A 91 18.59 17.59 -2.28
C ASP A 91 18.47 17.71 -3.81
N ASN A 92 17.24 17.78 -4.31
CA ASN A 92 16.94 17.98 -5.73
C ASN A 92 15.79 18.97 -5.97
N GLU A 93 15.67 19.44 -7.21
CA GLU A 93 14.70 20.48 -7.61
C GLU A 93 13.25 20.05 -7.33
N THR A 94 12.91 18.80 -7.66
CA THR A 94 11.57 18.24 -7.45
C THR A 94 11.17 18.20 -5.99
N ALA A 95 12.07 17.76 -5.09
CA ALA A 95 11.82 17.69 -3.67
C ALA A 95 11.74 19.09 -3.02
N LYS A 96 12.56 20.04 -3.50
CA LYS A 96 12.48 21.46 -3.09
C LYS A 96 11.15 22.08 -3.47
N GLU A 97 10.68 21.86 -4.70
CA GLU A 97 9.37 22.35 -5.15
C GLU A 97 8.22 21.71 -4.38
N LEU A 98 8.28 20.40 -4.12
CA LEU A 98 7.30 19.73 -3.26
C LEU A 98 7.24 20.40 -1.89
N ARG A 99 8.38 20.65 -1.25
CA ARG A 99 8.42 21.29 0.07
C ARG A 99 7.89 22.72 0.03
N GLU A 100 8.26 23.50 -0.99
CA GLU A 100 7.79 24.87 -1.16
C GLU A 100 6.26 24.92 -1.25
N MET A 101 5.62 23.97 -1.93
CA MET A 101 4.16 23.87 -1.98
C MET A 101 3.49 23.70 -0.62
N LEU A 102 4.21 23.19 0.38
CA LEU A 102 3.70 22.91 1.73
C LEU A 102 3.94 24.06 2.71
N THR A 103 4.76 25.05 2.37
CA THR A 103 5.09 26.18 3.27
C THR A 103 3.85 27.03 3.56
N ASP A 104 3.04 27.28 2.53
CA ASP A 104 1.77 28.01 2.60
C ASP A 104 0.73 27.26 3.45
N LYS A 105 0.47 25.99 3.11
CA LYS A 105 -0.55 25.17 3.75
C LYS A 105 -0.28 23.67 3.58
N ASP A 106 -0.86 22.88 4.46
CA ASP A 106 -0.87 21.43 4.34
C ASP A 106 -1.61 21.00 3.05
N LEU A 107 -1.14 19.91 2.46
CA LEU A 107 -1.66 19.37 1.21
C LEU A 107 -2.27 18.00 1.45
N THR A 108 -3.61 17.93 1.42
CA THR A 108 -4.35 16.67 1.42
C THR A 108 -4.67 16.24 -0.01
N ILE A 109 -4.30 15.01 -0.37
CA ILE A 109 -4.41 14.46 -1.72
C ILE A 109 -5.04 13.06 -1.68
N SER A 110 -5.82 12.74 -2.71
CA SER A 110 -6.45 11.42 -2.84
C SER A 110 -5.40 10.33 -3.03
N ALA A 111 -5.61 9.18 -2.41
CA ALA A 111 -4.68 8.07 -2.35
C ALA A 111 -5.37 6.73 -2.62
N GLU A 112 -4.66 5.84 -3.30
CA GLU A 112 -5.12 4.48 -3.60
C GLU A 112 -3.99 3.47 -3.36
N ASN A 113 -4.35 2.28 -2.87
CA ASN A 113 -3.40 1.18 -2.82
C ASN A 113 -3.29 0.52 -4.19
N TYR A 114 -2.07 0.22 -4.60
CA TYR A 114 -1.82 -0.44 -5.86
C TYR A 114 -0.78 -1.54 -5.71
N GLY A 115 -0.99 -2.65 -6.42
CA GLY A 115 -0.04 -3.77 -6.48
C GLY A 115 0.21 -4.53 -5.17
N GLY A 116 -0.30 -4.06 -4.03
CA GLY A 116 -0.04 -4.63 -2.71
C GLY A 116 1.31 -4.21 -2.09
N PHE A 117 2.01 -3.24 -2.68
CA PHE A 117 3.34 -2.80 -2.23
C PHE A 117 3.53 -1.27 -2.26
N GLU A 118 2.54 -0.52 -2.72
CA GLU A 118 2.62 0.93 -2.84
C GLU A 118 1.28 1.62 -2.54
N LYS A 119 1.38 2.86 -2.06
CA LYS A 119 0.28 3.81 -1.97
C LYS A 119 0.54 4.96 -2.92
N VAL A 120 -0.36 5.14 -3.88
CA VAL A 120 -0.25 6.13 -4.96
C VAL A 120 -1.15 7.31 -4.64
N CYS A 121 -0.58 8.51 -4.59
CA CYS A 121 -1.27 9.74 -4.23
C CYS A 121 -1.29 10.72 -5.41
N GLN A 122 -2.47 11.19 -5.79
CA GLN A 122 -2.65 12.12 -6.92
C GLN A 122 -2.34 13.56 -6.48
N LEU A 123 -1.24 14.13 -6.98
CA LEU A 123 -0.78 15.45 -6.54
C LEU A 123 -1.73 16.60 -6.95
N GLY A 124 -2.52 16.39 -8.02
CA GLY A 124 -3.38 17.41 -8.62
C GLY A 124 -2.61 18.58 -9.28
N LYS A 125 -1.28 18.49 -9.30
CA LYS A 125 -0.32 19.44 -9.88
C LYS A 125 0.80 18.63 -10.53
N THR A 126 1.64 19.31 -11.30
CA THR A 126 2.85 18.73 -11.87
C THR A 126 4.07 19.33 -11.19
N LEU A 127 5.04 18.47 -10.90
CA LEU A 127 6.40 18.85 -10.46
C LEU A 127 7.40 18.53 -11.59
N PRO A 128 8.56 19.20 -11.62
CA PRO A 128 9.64 18.86 -12.53
C PRO A 128 10.08 17.43 -12.31
N ARG A 129 10.50 16.78 -13.39
CA ARG A 129 10.96 15.39 -13.38
C ARG A 129 12.42 15.33 -13.80
N LYS A 130 13.17 14.47 -13.13
CA LYS A 130 14.46 13.98 -13.54
C LYS A 130 14.47 12.48 -13.29
N ASP A 131 13.77 11.76 -14.16
CA ASP A 131 13.56 10.33 -13.94
C ASP A 131 14.84 9.54 -14.19
N GLU A 132 15.04 8.55 -13.33
CA GLU A 132 16.12 7.58 -13.38
C GLU A 132 15.51 6.18 -13.22
N ASP A 133 16.15 5.16 -13.80
CA ASP A 133 15.73 3.77 -13.60
C ASP A 133 16.09 3.36 -12.16
N ILE A 134 15.07 3.21 -11.32
CA ILE A 134 15.23 2.97 -9.88
C ILE A 134 14.49 1.69 -9.50
N THR A 135 15.16 0.83 -8.73
CA THR A 135 14.52 -0.24 -7.97
C THR A 135 14.23 0.25 -6.56
N THR A 136 12.96 0.24 -6.17
CA THR A 136 12.50 0.77 -4.88
C THR A 136 12.64 -0.25 -3.75
N GLU A 137 12.80 0.27 -2.54
CA GLU A 137 12.68 -0.48 -1.30
C GLU A 137 11.63 0.15 -0.38
N ALA A 138 11.26 -0.55 0.68
CA ALA A 138 10.32 -0.02 1.65
C ALA A 138 10.84 1.28 2.27
N GLY A 139 9.95 2.26 2.37
CA GLY A 139 10.23 3.61 2.83
C GLY A 139 10.65 4.57 1.72
N ASP A 140 10.94 4.11 0.50
CA ASP A 140 11.20 5.03 -0.62
C ASP A 140 9.95 5.84 -0.99
N VAL A 141 10.17 7.11 -1.30
CA VAL A 141 9.14 8.05 -1.77
C VAL A 141 9.55 8.59 -3.13
N MET A 142 8.70 8.41 -4.13
CA MET A 142 8.99 8.71 -5.52
C MET A 142 7.94 9.64 -6.13
N LEU A 143 8.35 10.48 -7.07
CA LEU A 143 7.44 11.11 -8.00
C LEU A 143 7.32 10.21 -9.24
N TYR A 144 6.09 9.86 -9.59
CA TYR A 144 5.75 9.11 -10.78
C TYR A 144 4.97 9.96 -11.77
N SER A 145 5.37 9.92 -13.04
CA SER A 145 4.76 10.67 -14.16
C SER A 145 4.69 12.19 -13.99
N GLY A 146 5.31 12.74 -12.94
CA GLY A 146 5.32 14.17 -12.64
C GLY A 146 4.15 14.65 -11.80
N ASN A 147 3.14 13.82 -11.55
CA ASN A 147 1.88 14.23 -10.93
C ASN A 147 1.36 13.27 -9.85
N GLN A 148 2.15 12.26 -9.50
CA GLN A 148 1.80 11.27 -8.48
C GLN A 148 2.95 11.09 -7.50
N ILE A 149 2.66 11.17 -6.21
CA ILE A 149 3.61 10.79 -5.16
C ILE A 149 3.32 9.33 -4.81
N VAL A 150 4.35 8.49 -4.77
CA VAL A 150 4.22 7.07 -4.46
C VAL A 150 5.02 6.76 -3.20
N PHE A 151 4.36 6.19 -2.20
CA PHE A 151 4.96 5.69 -0.97
C PHE A 151 5.11 4.18 -1.07
N PHE A 152 6.35 3.69 -1.07
CA PHE A 152 6.64 2.26 -1.20
C PHE A 152 6.77 1.60 0.17
N TYR A 153 6.17 0.42 0.31
CA TYR A 153 6.43 -0.54 1.38
C TYR A 153 6.79 -1.93 0.81
N GLY A 154 7.14 -1.99 -0.48
CA GLY A 154 7.73 -3.13 -1.15
C GLY A 154 8.56 -2.66 -2.35
N THR A 155 8.84 -3.55 -3.29
CA THR A 155 9.76 -3.28 -4.40
C THR A 155 9.05 -3.18 -5.74
N ASN A 156 9.46 -2.20 -6.54
CA ASN A 156 9.15 -2.06 -7.96
C ASN A 156 10.38 -1.54 -8.72
N SER A 157 10.40 -1.63 -10.05
CA SER A 157 11.45 -1.03 -10.87
C SER A 157 10.85 -0.30 -12.05
N TRP A 158 11.08 1.01 -12.12
CA TRP A 158 10.57 1.88 -13.18
C TRP A 158 11.41 3.17 -13.27
N ALA A 159 11.07 4.02 -14.23
CA ALA A 159 11.60 5.37 -14.31
C ALA A 159 10.89 6.29 -13.31
N TYR A 160 11.62 6.73 -12.28
CA TYR A 160 11.12 7.57 -11.19
C TYR A 160 12.01 8.78 -10.95
N THR A 161 11.45 9.86 -10.42
CA THR A 161 12.22 10.92 -9.79
C THR A 161 12.16 10.72 -8.27
N LYS A 162 13.30 10.53 -7.60
CA LYS A 162 13.33 10.31 -6.15
C LYS A 162 12.96 11.59 -5.38
N LEU A 163 12.00 11.48 -4.45
CA LEU A 163 11.59 12.58 -3.58
C LEU A 163 12.27 12.51 -2.22
N GLY A 164 12.41 11.30 -1.67
CA GLY A 164 12.95 11.11 -0.34
C GLY A 164 12.79 9.69 0.17
N LYS A 165 13.00 9.54 1.48
CA LYS A 165 12.85 8.28 2.20
C LYS A 165 12.26 8.51 3.59
N VAL A 166 11.40 7.60 4.03
CA VAL A 166 10.84 7.62 5.39
C VAL A 166 11.96 7.53 6.43
N GLU A 167 11.92 8.43 7.41
CA GLU A 167 12.79 8.41 8.58
C GLU A 167 12.42 7.24 9.50
N GLU A 168 13.41 6.41 9.83
CA GLU A 168 13.36 5.34 10.84
C GLU A 168 11.98 4.69 11.06
N SER A 169 11.59 3.78 10.16
CA SER A 169 10.38 2.95 10.33
C SER A 169 10.65 1.50 9.97
N SER A 170 10.00 0.57 10.67
CA SER A 170 10.05 -0.85 10.30
C SER A 170 9.19 -1.11 9.06
N LEU A 171 9.53 -2.16 8.31
CA LEU A 171 8.72 -2.61 7.17
C LEU A 171 7.27 -2.91 7.60
N GLU A 172 7.08 -3.62 8.72
CA GLU A 172 5.76 -4.00 9.24
C GLU A 172 4.91 -2.77 9.59
N GLU A 173 5.53 -1.73 10.16
CA GLU A 173 4.84 -0.46 10.45
C GLU A 173 4.40 0.23 9.17
N LEU A 174 5.30 0.36 8.20
CA LEU A 174 5.02 0.99 6.91
C LEU A 174 3.92 0.25 6.16
N GLU A 175 4.01 -1.08 6.09
CA GLU A 175 2.99 -1.91 5.46
C GLU A 175 1.64 -1.75 6.16
N ARG A 176 1.59 -1.79 7.49
CA ARG A 176 0.34 -1.62 8.24
C ARG A 176 -0.33 -0.27 7.96
N VAL A 177 0.45 0.81 7.93
CA VAL A 177 -0.07 2.17 7.71
C VAL A 177 -0.47 2.37 6.25
N LEU A 178 0.42 2.02 5.31
CA LEU A 178 0.24 2.34 3.90
C LEU A 178 -0.72 1.39 3.18
N SER A 179 -0.80 0.12 3.57
CA SER A 179 -1.77 -0.84 3.00
C SER A 179 -3.21 -0.69 3.54
N GLY A 180 -3.42 0.21 4.51
CA GLY A 180 -4.73 0.51 5.06
C GLY A 180 -5.72 1.10 4.04
N SER A 181 -7.00 1.17 4.42
CA SER A 181 -8.11 1.61 3.56
C SER A 181 -8.25 3.12 3.42
N GLU A 182 -7.34 3.90 4.02
CA GLU A 182 -7.38 5.37 3.93
C GLU A 182 -7.19 5.83 2.49
N THR A 183 -8.11 6.67 2.02
CA THR A 183 -8.18 7.17 0.64
C THR A 183 -7.59 8.57 0.48
N GLU A 184 -6.96 9.09 1.53
CA GLU A 184 -6.33 10.40 1.53
C GLU A 184 -5.00 10.36 2.31
N VAL A 185 -4.06 11.19 1.87
CA VAL A 185 -2.79 11.44 2.56
C VAL A 185 -2.61 12.93 2.71
N THR A 186 -2.19 13.38 3.89
CA THR A 186 -1.87 14.79 4.14
C THR A 186 -0.37 14.97 4.31
N LEU A 187 0.20 15.93 3.59
CA LEU A 187 1.60 16.35 3.67
C LEU A 187 1.69 17.71 4.37
N SER A 188 2.63 17.87 5.30
CA SER A 188 2.88 19.15 5.99
C SER A 188 4.36 19.38 6.25
N VAL A 189 4.75 20.64 6.46
CA VAL A 189 6.07 21.04 7.00
C VAL A 189 5.97 21.56 8.45
N LYS A 190 4.80 21.44 9.06
CA LYS A 190 4.45 21.96 10.38
C LYS A 190 3.99 20.85 11.32
#